data_AF-A0A849FQH5-F1
#
_entry.id   AF-A0A849FQH5-F1
#
_cell.length_a   1.000
_cell.length_b   1.000
_cell.length_c   1.000
_cell.angle_alpha   90.00
_cell.angle_beta   90.00
_cell.angle_gamma   90.00
#
_symmetry.space_group_name_H-M   'P 1'
#
loop_
_entity.id
_entity.type
_entity.pdbx_description
1 polymer ?
#
loop_
_entity_poly.entity_id
_entity_poly.type
_entity_poly.pdbx_seq_one_letter_code
_entity_poly.pdbx_strand_id
1 'polypeptide(L)'
;IIPMLYAYYHQFDLHPETIIRGKGNRSGAFFIFWEQSFERLSGEGIGKNSPDYFFFFHTFLWVFLPWTIVGLIAYWKKARALVMSKFKYNPKSEILTLGGITFIFIIISFAQFKLPHYLNIVIPLFAVLTAAFLYDAYEEGKQRKMKILLGFQYFILSIIFIASVMICFFVFKNDNFYSYLWKGALLILIGYYCLKSEDYFFKIITIGALSSVLLNAVLNTHFYPSLLEYQGGSEMAKTIQKNNIATDNIYKISLNYSWALDFYNQEPVKITTVNALEGKKNIWVYANDKDLKELKQSGFDWNKQFTEKQFRITRLQSRFLNPNTRKQVVNKMHLVHID
;
A
#
# COMPACT_ATOMS: atom_id res chain seq x y z
N ILE A 1 -18.30 -17.12 -11.74
CA ILE A 1 -19.25 -16.41 -10.84
C ILE A 1 -19.85 -17.33 -9.76
N ILE A 2 -20.08 -18.62 -10.05
CA ILE A 2 -20.68 -19.61 -9.12
C ILE A 2 -20.02 -19.64 -7.72
N PRO A 3 -18.68 -19.65 -7.56
CA PRO A 3 -18.07 -19.66 -6.22
C PRO A 3 -18.39 -18.41 -5.39
N MET A 4 -18.51 -17.25 -6.04
CA MET A 4 -18.86 -16.00 -5.36
C MET A 4 -20.33 -16.02 -4.92
N LEU A 5 -21.23 -16.49 -5.79
CA LEU A 5 -22.64 -16.65 -5.43
C LEU A 5 -22.80 -17.61 -4.24
N TYR A 6 -22.11 -18.75 -4.27
CA TYR A 6 -22.13 -19.72 -3.17
C TYR A 6 -21.60 -19.13 -1.86
N ALA A 7 -20.45 -18.46 -1.90
CA ALA A 7 -19.84 -17.89 -0.69
C ALA A 7 -20.74 -16.84 -0.04
N TYR A 8 -21.31 -15.92 -0.83
CA TYR A 8 -22.19 -14.88 -0.31
C TYR A 8 -23.55 -15.43 0.12
N TYR A 9 -24.08 -16.43 -0.60
CA TYR A 9 -25.27 -17.16 -0.16
C TYR A 9 -25.04 -17.82 1.20
N HIS A 10 -23.94 -18.54 1.34
CA HIS A 10 -23.61 -19.24 2.59
C HIS A 10 -23.33 -18.25 3.74
N GLN A 11 -22.68 -17.13 3.46
CA GLN A 11 -22.30 -16.16 4.49
C GLN A 11 -23.48 -15.29 4.94
N PHE A 12 -24.41 -14.94 4.04
CA PHE A 12 -25.44 -13.93 4.29
C PHE A 12 -26.85 -14.48 4.14
N ASP A 13 -27.17 -15.09 3.00
CA ASP A 13 -28.53 -15.55 2.72
C ASP A 13 -28.97 -16.72 3.63
N LEU A 14 -28.04 -17.58 4.06
CA LEU A 14 -28.30 -18.63 5.08
C LEU A 14 -28.39 -18.10 6.52
N HIS A 15 -27.98 -16.85 6.75
CA HIS A 15 -27.90 -16.22 8.07
C HIS A 15 -28.67 -14.90 8.11
N PRO A 16 -30.01 -14.91 7.90
CA PRO A 16 -30.82 -13.70 7.82
C PRO A 16 -30.84 -12.86 9.13
N GLU A 17 -30.47 -13.47 10.25
CA GLU A 17 -30.28 -12.83 11.56
C GLU A 17 -29.11 -11.85 11.59
N THR A 18 -28.17 -11.96 10.64
CA THR A 18 -27.00 -11.09 10.59
C THR A 18 -27.38 -9.67 10.17
N ILE A 19 -26.96 -8.68 10.98
CA ILE A 19 -27.17 -7.26 10.68
C ILE A 19 -25.92 -6.73 10.00
N ILE A 20 -26.03 -6.41 8.72
CA ILE A 20 -24.93 -5.88 7.90
C ILE A 20 -25.22 -4.42 7.62
N ARG A 21 -24.41 -3.53 8.22
CA ARG A 21 -24.56 -2.08 8.05
C ARG A 21 -25.98 -1.59 8.41
N GLY A 22 -26.54 -2.13 9.50
CA GLY A 22 -27.86 -1.73 10.01
C GLY A 22 -29.06 -2.33 9.28
N LYS A 23 -28.86 -3.21 8.28
CA LYS A 23 -29.93 -3.96 7.61
C LYS A 23 -29.80 -5.46 7.91
N GLY A 24 -30.89 -6.09 8.35
CA GLY A 24 -31.01 -7.55 8.43
C GLY A 24 -31.67 -8.14 7.18
N ASN A 25 -31.71 -9.47 7.08
CA ASN A 25 -32.34 -10.22 5.99
C ASN A 25 -31.90 -9.74 4.57
N ARG A 26 -30.61 -9.47 4.40
CA ARG A 26 -30.03 -8.93 3.16
C ARG A 26 -29.51 -10.08 2.30
N SER A 27 -29.89 -10.12 1.02
CA SER A 27 -29.28 -11.07 0.09
C SER A 27 -27.81 -10.72 -0.16
N GLY A 28 -26.91 -11.67 0.07
CA GLY A 28 -25.49 -11.54 -0.18
C GLY A 28 -25.18 -11.32 -1.65
N ALA A 29 -25.90 -11.98 -2.56
CA ALA A 29 -25.76 -11.78 -4.00
C ALA A 29 -26.15 -10.35 -4.41
N PHE A 30 -27.29 -9.83 -3.94
CA PHE A 30 -27.69 -8.46 -4.21
C PHE A 30 -26.69 -7.46 -3.61
N PHE A 31 -26.24 -7.72 -2.38
CA PHE A 31 -25.25 -6.88 -1.71
C PHE A 31 -23.96 -6.74 -2.51
N ILE A 32 -23.36 -7.85 -2.95
CA ILE A 32 -22.03 -7.83 -3.60
C ILE A 32 -22.08 -7.33 -5.03
N PHE A 33 -23.06 -7.77 -5.83
CA PHE A 33 -23.12 -7.43 -7.25
C PHE A 33 -23.72 -6.05 -7.50
N TRP A 34 -24.57 -5.56 -6.59
CA TRP A 34 -25.27 -4.31 -6.77
C TRP A 34 -24.86 -3.27 -5.73
N GLU A 35 -25.32 -3.43 -4.48
CA GLU A 35 -25.24 -2.36 -3.48
C GLU A 35 -23.80 -1.92 -3.21
N GLN A 36 -22.85 -2.85 -3.03
CA GLN A 36 -21.46 -2.46 -2.73
C GLN A 36 -20.81 -1.66 -3.86
N SER A 37 -21.11 -1.99 -5.11
CA SER A 37 -20.55 -1.30 -6.28
C SER A 37 -21.14 0.10 -6.43
N PHE A 38 -22.46 0.23 -6.27
CA PHE A 38 -23.14 1.53 -6.35
C PHE A 38 -22.84 2.42 -5.14
N GLU A 39 -22.77 1.88 -3.93
CA GLU A 39 -22.36 2.60 -2.71
C GLU A 39 -20.96 3.23 -2.86
N ARG A 40 -20.03 2.54 -3.53
CA ARG A 40 -18.69 3.10 -3.82
C ARG A 40 -18.72 4.20 -4.89
N LEU A 41 -19.60 4.07 -5.89
CA LEU A 41 -19.76 5.06 -6.93
C LEU A 41 -20.45 6.33 -6.42
N SER A 42 -21.56 6.19 -5.68
CA SER A 42 -22.36 7.29 -5.12
C SER A 42 -21.72 7.91 -3.87
N GLY A 43 -20.88 7.14 -3.16
CA GLY A 43 -20.29 7.54 -1.87
C GLY A 43 -21.24 7.37 -0.69
N GLU A 44 -22.42 6.78 -0.91
CA GLU A 44 -23.36 6.43 0.15
C GLU A 44 -22.84 5.19 0.93
N GLY A 45 -22.98 5.19 2.25
CA GLY A 45 -22.60 4.06 3.11
C GLY A 45 -21.12 4.00 3.56
N ILE A 46 -20.15 4.11 2.65
CA ILE A 46 -18.70 4.01 3.01
C ILE A 46 -18.09 5.38 3.34
N GLY A 47 -18.76 6.46 2.94
CA GLY A 47 -18.29 7.84 3.09
C GLY A 47 -17.41 8.31 1.94
N LYS A 48 -17.35 9.63 1.73
CA LYS A 48 -16.50 10.27 0.70
C LYS A 48 -15.08 10.39 1.23
N ASN A 49 -14.08 9.86 0.52
CA ASN A 49 -12.68 9.86 0.96
C ASN A 49 -11.76 10.75 0.10
N SER A 50 -12.15 11.10 -1.13
CA SER A 50 -11.44 12.11 -1.93
C SER A 50 -12.27 12.56 -3.15
N PRO A 51 -12.76 13.81 -3.20
CA PRO A 51 -13.47 14.33 -4.37
C PRO A 51 -12.53 14.72 -5.52
N ASP A 52 -11.21 14.60 -5.36
CA ASP A 52 -10.24 15.08 -6.34
C ASP A 52 -10.26 14.24 -7.64
N TYR A 53 -10.64 14.88 -8.75
CA TYR A 53 -10.65 14.27 -10.08
C TYR A 53 -9.24 13.88 -10.57
N PHE A 54 -8.18 14.53 -10.08
CA PHE A 54 -6.79 14.22 -10.43
C PHE A 54 -6.14 13.15 -9.54
N PHE A 55 -6.87 12.59 -8.58
CA PHE A 55 -6.37 11.58 -7.64
C PHE A 55 -5.63 10.44 -8.35
N PHE A 56 -6.24 9.85 -9.39
CA PHE A 56 -5.62 8.75 -10.14
C PHE A 56 -4.49 9.21 -11.05
N PHE A 57 -4.52 10.45 -11.55
CA PHE A 57 -3.41 10.99 -12.32
C PHE A 57 -2.17 11.13 -11.45
N HIS A 58 -2.28 11.77 -10.28
CA HIS A 58 -1.19 11.86 -9.32
C HIS A 58 -0.72 10.50 -8.84
N THR A 59 -1.65 9.56 -8.63
CA THR A 59 -1.31 8.19 -8.23
C THR A 59 -0.51 7.46 -9.32
N PHE A 60 -0.95 7.57 -10.57
CA PHE A 60 -0.25 6.99 -11.72
C PHE A 60 1.20 7.47 -11.82
N LEU A 61 1.46 8.75 -11.52
CA LEU A 61 2.80 9.33 -11.64
C LEU A 61 3.87 8.56 -10.86
N TRP A 62 3.52 8.06 -9.67
CA TRP A 62 4.46 7.31 -8.82
C TRP A 62 4.29 5.79 -8.92
N VAL A 63 3.09 5.28 -9.18
CA VAL A 63 2.86 3.82 -9.34
C VAL A 63 3.56 3.29 -10.60
N PHE A 64 3.62 4.08 -11.67
CA PHE A 64 4.23 3.66 -12.92
C PHE A 64 5.70 4.06 -13.06
N LEU A 65 6.36 4.53 -11.97
CA LEU A 65 7.78 4.82 -12.00
C LEU A 65 8.60 3.56 -12.29
N PRO A 66 9.66 3.66 -13.10
CA PRO A 66 10.22 4.86 -13.76
C PRO A 66 9.65 5.11 -15.17
N TRP A 67 8.67 4.32 -15.60
CA TRP A 67 8.11 4.36 -16.95
C TRP A 67 7.09 5.48 -17.17
N THR A 68 6.71 6.20 -16.10
CA THR A 68 5.73 7.28 -16.09
C THR A 68 5.83 8.22 -17.29
N ILE A 69 7.00 8.82 -17.54
CA ILE A 69 7.16 9.80 -18.63
C ILE A 69 6.95 9.15 -19.99
N VAL A 70 7.51 7.95 -20.20
CA VAL A 70 7.38 7.21 -21.46
C VAL A 70 5.92 6.81 -21.69
N GLY A 71 5.25 6.30 -20.66
CA GLY A 71 3.84 5.92 -20.71
C GLY A 71 2.89 7.09 -21.00
N LEU A 72 3.13 8.26 -20.41
CA LEU A 72 2.36 9.47 -20.72
C LEU A 72 2.55 9.92 -22.16
N ILE A 73 3.78 9.90 -22.67
CA ILE A 73 4.08 10.26 -24.07
C ILE A 73 3.43 9.24 -25.02
N ALA A 74 3.50 7.95 -24.70
CA ALA A 74 2.89 6.88 -25.49
C ALA A 74 1.37 7.04 -25.58
N TYR A 75 0.73 7.28 -24.44
CA TYR A 75 -0.70 7.57 -24.36
C TYR A 75 -1.09 8.80 -25.17
N TRP A 76 -0.41 9.94 -24.95
CA TRP A 76 -0.69 11.18 -25.67
C TRP A 76 -0.56 11.02 -27.19
N LYS A 77 0.51 10.35 -27.65
CA LYS A 77 0.71 10.11 -29.09
C LYS A 77 -0.38 9.24 -29.69
N LYS A 78 -0.74 8.15 -29.03
CA LYS A 78 -1.77 7.23 -29.53
C LYS A 78 -3.15 7.87 -29.50
N ALA A 79 -3.47 8.63 -28.46
CA ALA A 79 -4.70 9.43 -28.37
C ALA A 79 -4.77 10.49 -29.48
N ARG A 80 -3.69 11.26 -29.68
CA ARG A 80 -3.62 12.28 -30.72
C ARG A 80 -3.75 11.67 -32.11
N ALA A 81 -3.08 10.55 -32.38
CA ALA A 81 -3.18 9.85 -33.66
C ALA A 81 -4.62 9.39 -33.95
N LEU A 82 -5.33 8.86 -32.94
CA LEU A 82 -6.73 8.45 -33.08
C LEU A 82 -7.68 9.62 -33.35
N VAL A 83 -7.49 10.75 -32.64
CA VAL A 83 -8.31 11.95 -32.85
C VAL A 83 -8.03 12.56 -34.24
N MET A 84 -6.76 12.63 -34.64
CA MET A 84 -6.36 13.15 -35.96
C MET A 84 -6.83 12.26 -37.11
N SER A 85 -6.91 10.94 -36.90
CA SER A 85 -7.48 10.02 -37.90
C SER A 85 -9.02 10.08 -37.95
N LYS A 86 -9.67 10.93 -37.14
CA LYS A 86 -11.13 11.01 -36.98
C LYS A 86 -11.74 9.64 -36.64
N PHE A 87 -11.06 8.87 -35.78
CA PHE A 87 -11.50 7.52 -35.39
C PHE A 87 -11.66 6.54 -36.57
N LYS A 88 -11.01 6.80 -37.71
CA LYS A 88 -10.99 5.84 -38.82
C LYS A 88 -10.27 4.56 -38.41
N TYR A 89 -10.86 3.43 -38.76
CA TYR A 89 -10.25 2.12 -38.56
C TYR A 89 -8.92 2.04 -39.31
N ASN A 90 -7.88 1.61 -38.59
CA ASN A 90 -6.57 1.32 -39.17
C ASN A 90 -6.13 -0.06 -38.66
N PRO A 91 -6.00 -1.07 -39.53
CA PRO A 91 -5.64 -2.43 -39.12
C PRO A 91 -4.24 -2.53 -38.50
N LYS A 92 -3.36 -1.53 -38.70
CA LYS A 92 -2.05 -1.45 -38.07
C LYS A 92 -2.06 -0.73 -36.71
N SER A 93 -3.19 -0.15 -36.31
CA SER A 93 -3.33 0.59 -35.05
C SER A 93 -4.31 -0.11 -34.12
N GLU A 94 -3.80 -0.63 -33.02
CA GLU A 94 -4.61 -1.23 -31.97
C GLU A 94 -5.29 -0.14 -31.11
N ILE A 95 -6.61 -0.24 -30.87
CA ILE A 95 -7.39 0.78 -30.12
C ILE A 95 -7.75 0.29 -28.72
N LEU A 96 -7.81 -1.02 -28.49
CA LEU A 96 -8.32 -1.63 -27.26
C LEU A 96 -7.54 -1.20 -26.01
N THR A 97 -6.22 -1.07 -26.09
CA THR A 97 -5.33 -0.66 -24.99
C THR A 97 -5.58 0.80 -24.62
N LEU A 98 -5.65 1.68 -25.63
CA LEU A 98 -5.95 3.09 -25.42
C LEU A 98 -7.36 3.27 -24.84
N GLY A 99 -8.35 2.59 -25.44
CA GLY A 99 -9.74 2.64 -24.99
C GLY A 99 -9.91 2.08 -23.58
N GLY A 100 -9.28 0.94 -23.29
CA GLY A 100 -9.31 0.30 -21.96
C GLY A 100 -8.69 1.19 -20.89
N ILE A 101 -7.53 1.80 -21.16
CA ILE A 101 -6.94 2.80 -20.24
C ILE A 101 -7.92 3.96 -20.06
N THR A 102 -8.38 4.57 -21.14
CA THR A 102 -9.22 5.78 -21.10
C THR A 102 -10.51 5.54 -20.33
N PHE A 103 -11.22 4.46 -20.66
CA PHE A 103 -12.52 4.14 -20.09
C PHE A 103 -12.43 3.77 -18.60
N ILE A 104 -11.48 2.91 -18.24
CA ILE A 104 -11.28 2.55 -16.83
C ILE A 104 -10.89 3.79 -16.02
N PHE A 105 -9.95 4.61 -16.53
CA PHE A 105 -9.49 5.81 -15.84
C PHE A 105 -10.62 6.82 -15.63
N ILE A 106 -11.50 7.02 -16.62
CA ILE A 106 -12.70 7.84 -16.49
C ILE A 106 -13.61 7.27 -15.39
N ILE A 107 -14.01 6.00 -15.48
CA ILE A 107 -14.94 5.39 -14.51
C ILE A 107 -14.45 5.54 -13.08
N ILE A 108 -13.20 5.17 -12.82
CA ILE A 108 -12.67 5.22 -11.45
C ILE A 108 -12.51 6.67 -10.98
N SER A 109 -12.17 7.61 -11.86
CA SER A 109 -12.00 9.03 -11.51
C SER A 109 -13.31 9.72 -11.12
N PHE A 110 -14.45 9.25 -11.64
CA PHE A 110 -15.78 9.74 -11.25
C PHE A 110 -16.32 9.13 -9.95
N ALA A 111 -15.76 8.02 -9.47
CA ALA A 111 -16.20 7.38 -8.23
C ALA A 111 -15.96 8.29 -7.00
N GLN A 112 -16.92 8.36 -6.08
CA GLN A 112 -16.79 9.18 -4.86
C GLN A 112 -15.83 8.56 -3.81
N PHE A 113 -15.63 7.25 -3.89
CA PHE A 113 -14.68 6.53 -3.05
C PHE A 113 -13.50 5.98 -3.89
N LYS A 114 -12.29 6.48 -3.61
CA LYS A 114 -11.08 6.20 -4.39
C LYS A 114 -10.01 5.55 -3.53
N LEU A 115 -9.39 4.49 -4.05
CA LEU A 115 -8.21 3.86 -3.46
C LEU A 115 -7.11 3.71 -4.52
N PRO A 116 -5.83 3.94 -4.19
CA PRO A 116 -4.74 3.93 -5.16
C PRO A 116 -4.64 2.64 -5.99
N HIS A 117 -4.93 1.49 -5.38
CA HIS A 117 -4.80 0.18 -6.02
C HIS A 117 -5.82 -0.08 -7.13
N TYR A 118 -6.82 0.78 -7.34
CA TYR A 118 -7.72 0.65 -8.50
C TYR A 118 -6.97 0.78 -9.82
N LEU A 119 -5.82 1.45 -9.84
CA LEU A 119 -4.96 1.55 -11.02
C LEU A 119 -4.30 0.23 -11.41
N ASN A 120 -4.23 -0.78 -10.53
CA ASN A 120 -3.54 -2.04 -10.81
C ASN A 120 -4.02 -2.73 -12.09
N ILE A 121 -5.30 -2.54 -12.45
CA ILE A 121 -5.91 -3.11 -13.67
C ILE A 121 -5.39 -2.38 -14.93
N VAL A 122 -5.05 -1.10 -14.81
CA VAL A 122 -4.63 -0.24 -15.93
C VAL A 122 -3.11 -0.29 -16.15
N ILE A 123 -2.33 -0.61 -15.12
CA ILE A 123 -0.85 -0.66 -15.21
C ILE A 123 -0.36 -1.63 -16.32
N PRO A 124 -0.90 -2.85 -16.48
CA PRO A 124 -0.49 -3.74 -17.58
C PRO A 124 -0.75 -3.13 -18.96
N LEU A 125 -1.88 -2.43 -19.15
CA LEU A 125 -2.20 -1.76 -20.41
C LEU A 125 -1.20 -0.63 -20.72
N PHE A 126 -0.84 0.16 -19.70
CA PHE A 126 0.22 1.16 -19.85
C PHE A 126 1.57 0.51 -20.17
N ALA A 127 1.91 -0.66 -19.61
CA ALA A 127 3.15 -1.36 -19.91
C ALA A 127 3.22 -1.78 -21.39
N VAL A 128 2.14 -2.40 -21.92
CA VAL A 128 2.05 -2.79 -23.34
C VAL A 128 2.16 -1.56 -24.25
N LEU A 129 1.43 -0.50 -23.92
CA LEU A 129 1.46 0.76 -24.67
C LEU A 129 2.85 1.42 -24.68
N THR A 130 3.53 1.40 -23.53
CA THR A 130 4.88 1.94 -23.36
C THR A 130 5.90 1.16 -24.17
N ALA A 131 5.82 -0.17 -24.13
CA ALA A 131 6.70 -1.07 -24.89
C ALA A 131 6.55 -0.86 -26.39
N ALA A 132 5.31 -0.83 -26.90
CA ALA A 132 5.03 -0.56 -28.31
C ALA A 132 5.59 0.80 -28.75
N PHE A 133 5.39 1.84 -27.94
CA PHE A 133 5.90 3.17 -28.25
C PHE A 133 7.43 3.23 -28.33
N LEU A 134 8.14 2.56 -27.42
CA LEU A 134 9.60 2.50 -27.46
C LEU A 134 10.09 1.73 -28.68
N TYR A 135 9.44 0.61 -29.00
CA TYR A 135 9.78 -0.22 -30.16
C TYR A 135 9.58 0.53 -31.48
N ASP A 136 8.43 1.17 -31.67
CA ASP A 136 8.16 1.97 -32.88
C ASP A 136 9.21 3.07 -33.06
N ALA A 137 9.58 3.74 -31.97
CA ALA A 137 10.53 4.84 -32.04
C ALA A 137 11.99 4.38 -32.27
N TYR A 138 12.31 3.12 -31.95
CA TYR A 138 13.56 2.45 -32.33
C TYR A 138 13.57 2.10 -33.82
N GLU A 139 12.53 1.43 -34.32
CA GLU A 139 12.38 1.06 -35.74
C GLU A 139 12.39 2.29 -36.68
N GLU A 140 11.77 3.38 -36.25
CA GLU A 140 11.74 4.64 -37.01
C GLU A 140 13.08 5.40 -37.00
N GLY A 141 14.11 4.90 -36.32
CA GLY A 141 15.44 5.53 -36.25
C GLY A 141 15.45 6.91 -35.59
N LYS A 142 14.50 7.20 -34.69
CA LYS A 142 14.31 8.55 -34.10
C LYS A 142 15.30 8.82 -32.95
N GLN A 143 16.59 8.81 -33.28
CA GLN A 143 17.72 8.94 -32.35
C GLN A 143 17.62 10.14 -31.40
N ARG A 144 17.22 11.32 -31.90
CA ARG A 144 17.02 12.52 -31.06
C ARG A 144 15.96 12.31 -29.98
N LYS A 145 14.86 11.61 -30.30
CA LYS A 145 13.79 11.33 -29.34
C LYS A 145 14.26 10.34 -28.28
N MET A 146 14.97 9.29 -28.68
CA MET A 146 15.56 8.33 -27.74
C MET A 146 16.54 9.01 -26.77
N LYS A 147 17.40 9.91 -27.26
CA LYS A 147 18.32 10.67 -26.40
C LYS A 147 17.60 11.52 -25.35
N ILE A 148 16.49 12.17 -25.72
CA ILE A 148 15.66 12.95 -24.78
C ILE A 148 15.01 12.03 -23.74
N LEU A 149 14.42 10.91 -24.18
CA LEU A 149 13.80 9.94 -23.27
C LEU A 149 14.83 9.34 -22.29
N LEU A 150 16.05 9.05 -22.77
CA LEU A 150 17.12 8.58 -21.92
C LEU A 150 17.52 9.61 -20.86
N GLY A 151 17.58 10.90 -21.23
CA GLY A 151 17.82 11.98 -20.27
C GLY A 151 16.77 12.00 -19.14
N PHE A 152 15.49 11.83 -19.49
CA PHE A 152 14.43 11.69 -18.50
C PHE A 152 14.56 10.43 -17.64
N GLN A 153 14.98 9.30 -18.21
CA GLN A 153 15.22 8.08 -17.44
C GLN A 153 16.34 8.26 -16.42
N TYR A 154 17.45 8.91 -16.79
CA TYR A 154 18.51 9.24 -15.83
C TYR A 154 18.06 10.22 -14.75
N PHE A 155 17.24 11.20 -15.10
CA PHE A 155 16.65 12.11 -14.13
C PHE A 155 15.78 11.36 -13.11
N ILE A 156 14.92 10.46 -13.57
CA ILE A 156 14.09 9.62 -12.68
C ILE A 156 14.97 8.70 -11.82
N LEU A 157 15.97 8.04 -12.41
CA LEU A 157 16.93 7.22 -11.66
C LEU A 157 17.60 8.03 -10.57
N SER A 158 17.99 9.28 -10.85
CA SER A 158 18.63 10.16 -9.87
C SER A 158 17.70 10.47 -8.69
N ILE A 159 16.42 10.74 -8.95
CA ILE A 159 15.41 10.93 -7.90
C ILE A 159 15.24 9.66 -7.07
N ILE A 160 15.09 8.50 -7.72
CA ILE A 160 14.94 7.20 -7.05
C ILE A 160 16.17 6.90 -6.20
N PHE A 161 17.36 7.21 -6.70
CA PHE A 161 18.62 7.03 -6.00
C PHE A 161 18.69 7.89 -4.75
N ILE A 162 18.42 9.20 -4.86
CA ILE A 162 18.38 10.12 -3.72
C ILE A 162 17.36 9.64 -2.67
N ALA A 163 16.15 9.29 -3.10
CA ALA A 163 15.12 8.77 -2.21
C ALA A 163 15.56 7.48 -1.50
N SER A 164 16.22 6.57 -2.23
CA SER A 164 16.74 5.31 -1.67
C SER A 164 17.83 5.56 -0.64
N VAL A 165 18.76 6.48 -0.92
CA VAL A 165 19.80 6.89 0.03
C VAL A 165 19.16 7.52 1.28
N MET A 166 18.20 8.43 1.12
CA MET A 166 17.47 9.02 2.25
C MET A 166 16.76 7.96 3.08
N ILE A 167 16.09 6.99 2.47
CA ILE A 167 15.42 5.89 3.18
C ILE A 167 16.44 5.05 3.98
N CYS A 168 17.55 4.69 3.35
CA CYS A 168 18.54 3.77 3.92
C CYS A 168 19.41 4.38 5.02
N PHE A 169 19.74 5.67 4.92
CA PHE A 169 20.72 6.31 5.81
C PHE A 169 20.13 7.38 6.71
N PHE A 170 19.02 8.00 6.32
CA PHE A 170 18.36 9.04 7.11
C PHE A 170 17.10 8.53 7.82
N VAL A 171 16.14 7.96 7.08
CA VAL A 171 14.85 7.54 7.66
C VAL A 171 15.03 6.35 8.59
N PHE A 172 15.52 5.22 8.10
CA PHE A 172 15.71 4.02 8.91
C PHE A 172 17.19 3.66 8.90
N LYS A 173 17.96 4.23 9.83
CA LYS A 173 19.35 3.85 10.02
C LYS A 173 19.41 2.41 10.51
N ASN A 174 20.01 1.53 9.71
CA ASN A 174 20.24 0.13 10.06
C ASN A 174 21.75 -0.14 9.99
N ASP A 175 22.33 -0.54 11.12
CA ASP A 175 23.77 -0.71 11.29
C ASP A 175 24.21 -2.18 11.10
N ASN A 176 23.40 -3.01 10.44
CA ASN A 176 23.75 -4.40 10.16
C ASN A 176 24.72 -4.53 8.96
N PHE A 177 25.85 -5.24 9.15
CA PHE A 177 26.85 -5.50 8.11
C PHE A 177 26.26 -6.06 6.81
N TYR A 178 25.35 -7.05 6.91
CA TYR A 178 24.67 -7.63 5.74
C TYR A 178 23.84 -6.59 4.98
N SER A 179 23.31 -5.58 5.69
CA SER A 179 22.56 -4.47 5.10
C SER A 179 23.45 -3.61 4.19
N TYR A 180 24.69 -3.34 4.61
CA TYR A 180 25.65 -2.60 3.80
C TYR A 180 26.14 -3.39 2.59
N LEU A 181 26.30 -4.71 2.71
CA LEU A 181 26.78 -5.57 1.63
C LEU A 181 25.82 -5.54 0.42
N TRP A 182 24.52 -5.78 0.62
CA TRP A 182 23.58 -5.77 -0.51
C TRP A 182 23.39 -4.37 -1.08
N LYS A 183 23.41 -3.32 -0.24
CA LYS A 183 23.37 -1.91 -0.70
C LYS A 183 24.56 -1.58 -1.59
N GLY A 184 25.76 -2.01 -1.19
CA GLY A 184 27.00 -1.87 -1.95
C GLY A 184 26.96 -2.62 -3.28
N ALA A 185 26.49 -3.87 -3.28
CA ALA A 185 26.32 -4.66 -4.50
C ALA A 185 25.35 -3.99 -5.49
N LEU A 186 24.22 -3.48 -4.99
CA LEU A 186 23.22 -2.78 -5.80
C LEU A 186 23.78 -1.47 -6.38
N LEU A 187 24.54 -0.71 -5.59
CA LEU A 187 25.26 0.49 -6.03
C LEU A 187 26.25 0.18 -7.15
N ILE A 188 27.07 -0.87 -7.00
CA ILE A 188 28.06 -1.28 -8.01
C ILE A 188 27.35 -1.72 -9.29
N LEU A 189 26.29 -2.52 -9.18
CA LEU A 189 25.50 -2.97 -10.32
C LEU A 189 24.95 -1.78 -11.11
N ILE A 190 24.32 -0.82 -10.43
CA ILE A 190 23.74 0.37 -11.07
C ILE A 190 24.84 1.24 -11.66
N GLY A 191 25.94 1.47 -10.95
CA GLY A 191 27.08 2.23 -11.45
C GLY A 191 27.66 1.61 -12.72
N TYR A 192 27.89 0.30 -12.72
CA TYR A 192 28.37 -0.45 -13.89
C TYR A 192 27.44 -0.29 -15.09
N TYR A 193 26.13 -0.54 -14.92
CA TYR A 193 25.17 -0.43 -16.01
C TYR A 193 24.86 1.01 -16.41
N CYS A 194 25.11 2.01 -15.57
CA CYS A 194 25.08 3.42 -15.99
C CYS A 194 26.26 3.77 -16.89
N LEU A 195 27.45 3.24 -16.61
CA LEU A 195 28.67 3.49 -17.39
C LEU A 195 28.78 2.63 -18.65
N LYS A 196 28.15 1.46 -18.68
CA LYS A 196 28.17 0.54 -19.82
C LYS A 196 27.66 1.21 -21.10
N SER A 197 28.44 1.19 -22.16
CA SER A 197 28.01 1.71 -23.47
C SER A 197 26.98 0.78 -24.09
N GLU A 198 25.79 1.31 -24.39
CA GLU A 198 24.69 0.61 -25.07
C GLU A 198 24.02 1.58 -26.05
N ASP A 199 23.33 1.06 -27.06
CA ASP A 199 22.43 1.89 -27.89
C ASP A 199 21.34 2.51 -27.01
N TYR A 200 20.88 3.72 -27.39
CA TYR A 200 19.92 4.48 -26.59
C TYR A 200 18.65 3.70 -26.26
N PHE A 201 18.14 2.86 -27.17
CA PHE A 201 16.95 2.06 -26.94
C PHE A 201 17.16 1.05 -25.81
N PHE A 202 18.21 0.23 -25.91
CA PHE A 202 18.54 -0.74 -24.86
C PHE A 202 18.86 -0.03 -23.55
N LYS A 203 19.56 1.11 -23.61
CA LYS A 203 19.91 1.88 -22.43
C LYS A 203 18.70 2.40 -21.65
N ILE A 204 17.65 2.88 -22.35
CA ILE A 204 16.38 3.27 -21.72
C ILE A 204 15.77 2.08 -20.97
N ILE A 205 15.79 0.90 -21.57
CA ILE A 205 15.25 -0.32 -20.98
C ILE A 205 16.07 -0.72 -19.75
N THR A 206 17.39 -0.79 -19.88
CA THR A 206 18.34 -1.12 -18.81
C THR A 206 18.17 -0.19 -17.60
N ILE A 207 18.19 1.13 -17.82
CA ILE A 207 18.06 2.12 -16.74
C ILE A 207 16.68 2.06 -16.08
N GLY A 208 15.61 1.91 -16.86
CA GLY A 208 14.27 1.78 -16.30
C GLY A 208 14.11 0.50 -15.48
N ALA A 209 14.58 -0.64 -15.98
CA ALA A 209 14.54 -1.90 -15.23
C ALA A 209 15.35 -1.83 -13.93
N LEU A 210 16.58 -1.29 -13.99
CA LEU A 210 17.41 -1.12 -12.80
C LEU A 210 16.81 -0.14 -11.79
N SER A 211 16.18 0.93 -12.25
CA SER A 211 15.46 1.87 -11.37
C SER A 211 14.28 1.19 -10.67
N SER A 212 13.50 0.36 -11.39
CA SER A 212 12.43 -0.44 -10.80
C SER A 212 12.97 -1.43 -9.75
N VAL A 213 14.06 -2.13 -10.08
CA VAL A 213 14.70 -3.08 -9.15
C VAL A 213 15.24 -2.35 -7.92
N LEU A 214 15.94 -1.23 -8.09
CA LEU A 214 16.47 -0.42 -6.99
C LEU A 214 15.36 0.00 -6.03
N LEU A 215 14.32 0.65 -6.56
CA LEU A 215 13.23 1.16 -5.75
C LEU A 215 12.53 0.02 -5.00
N ASN A 216 12.15 -1.05 -5.70
CA ASN A 216 11.45 -2.17 -5.08
C ASN A 216 12.33 -2.95 -4.10
N ALA A 217 13.62 -3.12 -4.38
CA ALA A 217 14.55 -3.76 -3.45
C ALA A 217 14.65 -2.95 -2.15
N VAL A 218 14.89 -1.64 -2.22
CA VAL A 218 14.96 -0.78 -1.03
C VAL A 218 13.63 -0.79 -0.26
N LEU A 219 12.49 -0.72 -0.96
CA LEU A 219 11.19 -0.74 -0.32
C LEU A 219 10.93 -2.06 0.41
N ASN A 220 11.15 -3.21 -0.24
CA ASN A 220 10.80 -4.52 0.33
C ASN A 220 11.83 -5.05 1.34
N THR A 221 13.11 -4.76 1.15
CA THR A 221 14.17 -5.32 2.03
C THR A 221 14.51 -4.43 3.21
N HIS A 222 14.25 -3.12 3.11
CA HIS A 222 14.65 -2.16 4.14
C HIS A 222 13.47 -1.34 4.67
N PHE A 223 12.73 -0.66 3.79
CA PHE A 223 11.68 0.26 4.22
C PHE A 223 10.51 -0.42 4.92
N TYR A 224 9.85 -1.39 4.27
CA TYR A 224 8.67 -2.05 4.83
C TYR A 224 8.98 -2.87 6.09
N PRO A 225 10.05 -3.68 6.15
CA PRO A 225 10.43 -4.35 7.39
C PRO A 225 10.61 -3.38 8.55
N SER A 226 11.36 -2.28 8.34
CA SER A 226 11.58 -1.25 9.37
C SER A 226 10.31 -0.50 9.76
N LEU A 227 9.40 -0.27 8.79
CA LEU A 227 8.11 0.38 9.04
C LEU A 227 7.18 -0.52 9.86
N LEU A 228 7.19 -1.82 9.61
CA LEU A 228 6.33 -2.79 10.28
C LEU A 228 6.69 -2.98 11.76
N GLU A 229 7.92 -2.68 12.18
CA GLU A 229 8.29 -2.61 13.62
C GLU A 229 7.48 -1.55 14.41
N TYR A 230 6.80 -0.64 13.72
CA TYR A 230 5.89 0.33 14.34
C TYR A 230 4.42 -0.12 14.27
N GLN A 231 4.15 -1.34 13.84
CA GLN A 231 2.84 -1.96 13.95
C GLN A 231 2.75 -2.70 15.29
N GLY A 232 2.34 -1.98 16.33
CA GLY A 232 2.34 -2.47 17.71
C GLY A 232 1.55 -3.77 17.91
N GLY A 233 0.51 -4.02 17.12
CA GLY A 233 -0.24 -5.29 17.21
C GLY A 233 0.57 -6.53 16.81
N SER A 234 1.36 -6.45 15.71
CA SER A 234 2.17 -7.58 15.27
C SER A 234 3.44 -7.75 16.10
N GLU A 235 4.07 -6.65 16.52
CA GLU A 235 5.21 -6.72 17.45
C GLU A 235 4.78 -7.23 18.83
N MET A 236 3.60 -6.83 19.33
CA MET A 236 3.09 -7.35 20.60
C MET A 236 2.82 -8.85 20.55
N ALA A 237 2.33 -9.38 19.42
CA ALA A 237 2.15 -10.81 19.23
C ALA A 237 3.48 -11.58 19.33
N LYS A 238 4.58 -11.04 18.76
CA LYS A 238 5.92 -11.62 18.94
C LYS A 238 6.36 -11.60 20.41
N THR A 239 6.08 -10.51 21.13
CA THR A 239 6.39 -10.38 22.55
C THR A 239 5.58 -11.36 23.40
N ILE A 240 4.30 -11.59 23.09
CA ILE A 240 3.44 -12.60 23.73
C ILE A 240 4.03 -14.00 23.52
N GLN A 241 4.37 -14.35 22.29
CA GLN A 241 4.97 -15.64 21.95
C GLN A 241 6.30 -15.85 22.67
N LYS A 242 7.19 -14.84 22.66
CA LYS A 242 8.51 -14.90 23.31
C LYS A 242 8.41 -15.12 24.83
N ASN A 243 7.36 -14.59 25.47
CA ASN A 243 7.15 -14.72 26.91
C ASN A 243 6.20 -15.87 27.29
N ASN A 244 5.78 -16.71 26.33
CA ASN A 244 4.85 -17.81 26.52
C ASN A 244 3.55 -17.38 27.25
N ILE A 245 3.01 -16.22 26.86
CA ILE A 245 1.75 -15.71 27.43
C ILE A 245 0.57 -16.39 26.72
N ALA A 246 -0.35 -16.96 27.49
CA ALA A 246 -1.55 -17.59 26.95
C ALA A 246 -2.51 -16.55 26.37
N THR A 247 -2.93 -16.73 25.11
CA THR A 247 -3.73 -15.76 24.33
C THR A 247 -5.16 -15.63 24.83
N ASP A 248 -5.68 -16.69 25.43
CA ASP A 248 -7.02 -16.79 26.00
C ASP A 248 -7.24 -15.82 27.17
N ASN A 249 -6.18 -15.40 27.85
CA ASN A 249 -6.19 -14.50 29.00
C ASN A 249 -5.84 -13.05 28.63
N ILE A 250 -5.88 -12.70 27.34
CA ILE A 250 -5.62 -11.35 26.86
C ILE A 250 -6.94 -10.63 26.60
N TYR A 251 -7.10 -9.48 27.26
CA TYR A 251 -8.26 -8.61 27.17
C TYR A 251 -7.88 -7.24 26.62
N LYS A 252 -8.85 -6.51 26.07
CA LYS A 252 -8.73 -5.08 25.78
C LYS A 252 -9.99 -4.36 26.22
N ILE A 253 -9.82 -3.14 26.72
CA ILE A 253 -10.95 -2.27 27.09
C ILE A 253 -11.36 -1.40 25.89
N SER A 254 -10.40 -1.08 25.01
CA SER A 254 -10.65 -0.29 23.83
C SER A 254 -11.47 -1.05 22.79
N LEU A 255 -12.48 -0.37 22.24
CA LEU A 255 -13.24 -0.84 21.07
C LEU A 255 -12.44 -0.71 19.76
N ASN A 256 -11.22 -0.19 19.81
CA ASN A 256 -10.36 -0.09 18.64
C ASN A 256 -10.01 -1.49 18.10
N TYR A 257 -9.94 -1.59 16.77
CA TYR A 257 -9.56 -2.82 16.09
C TYR A 257 -8.10 -3.20 16.38
N SER A 258 -7.87 -4.49 16.64
CA SER A 258 -6.56 -5.08 16.94
C SER A 258 -6.15 -6.11 15.90
N TRP A 259 -6.57 -5.95 14.63
CA TRP A 259 -6.48 -6.98 13.59
C TRP A 259 -5.12 -7.65 13.45
N ALA A 260 -4.01 -6.90 13.56
CA ALA A 260 -2.67 -7.50 13.48
C ALA A 260 -2.40 -8.43 14.67
N LEU A 261 -2.74 -8.00 15.88
CA LEU A 261 -2.59 -8.82 17.09
C LEU A 261 -3.49 -10.07 17.02
N ASP A 262 -4.76 -9.87 16.65
CA ASP A 262 -5.74 -10.97 16.52
C ASP A 262 -5.26 -12.03 15.51
N PHE A 263 -4.74 -11.58 14.36
CA PHE A 263 -4.24 -12.46 13.31
C PHE A 263 -3.01 -13.27 13.74
N TYR A 264 -1.99 -12.61 14.33
CA TYR A 264 -0.76 -13.29 14.72
C TYR A 264 -0.93 -14.16 15.98
N ASN A 265 -1.88 -13.83 16.85
CA ASN A 265 -2.26 -14.68 17.98
C ASN A 265 -3.18 -15.84 17.58
N GLN A 266 -3.72 -15.83 16.35
CA GLN A 266 -4.72 -16.80 15.85
C GLN A 266 -6.03 -16.82 16.67
N GLU A 267 -6.25 -15.81 17.51
CA GLU A 267 -7.41 -15.67 18.38
C GLU A 267 -7.76 -14.17 18.55
N PRO A 268 -9.02 -13.76 18.36
CA PRO A 268 -9.43 -12.38 18.60
C PRO A 268 -9.26 -11.98 20.07
N VAL A 269 -8.64 -10.83 20.32
CA VAL A 269 -8.49 -10.32 21.68
C VAL A 269 -9.86 -9.97 22.27
N LYS A 270 -10.13 -10.48 23.48
CA LYS A 270 -11.44 -10.37 24.14
C LYS A 270 -11.69 -8.91 24.56
N ILE A 271 -12.80 -8.34 24.11
CA ILE A 271 -13.23 -7.00 24.52
C ILE A 271 -13.93 -7.09 25.87
N THR A 272 -13.60 -6.19 26.79
CA THR A 272 -14.23 -6.10 28.12
C THR A 272 -14.35 -4.66 28.59
N THR A 273 -14.98 -4.43 29.73
CA THR A 273 -15.08 -3.13 30.39
C THR A 273 -14.22 -3.12 31.63
N VAL A 274 -13.84 -1.93 32.11
CA VAL A 274 -13.03 -1.80 33.33
C VAL A 274 -13.69 -2.50 34.52
N ASN A 275 -14.99 -2.31 34.72
CA ASN A 275 -15.74 -2.94 35.81
C ASN A 275 -15.76 -4.48 35.70
N ALA A 276 -15.77 -5.03 34.48
CA ALA A 276 -15.75 -6.48 34.27
C ALA A 276 -14.36 -7.11 34.48
N LEU A 277 -13.32 -6.29 34.65
CA LEU A 277 -12.01 -6.74 35.09
C LEU A 277 -11.96 -6.93 36.62
N GLU A 278 -12.79 -6.23 37.39
CA GLU A 278 -12.87 -6.38 38.85
C GLU A 278 -13.38 -7.80 39.20
N GLY A 279 -12.45 -8.69 39.54
CA GLY A 279 -12.74 -10.10 39.84
C GLY A 279 -12.04 -11.10 38.90
N LYS A 280 -11.43 -10.63 37.81
CA LYS A 280 -10.47 -11.43 37.04
C LYS A 280 -9.10 -11.33 37.68
N LYS A 281 -8.42 -12.47 37.80
CA LYS A 281 -7.06 -12.59 38.33
C LYS A 281 -6.15 -13.21 37.28
N ASN A 282 -4.87 -12.87 37.33
CA ASN A 282 -3.84 -13.41 36.44
C ASN A 282 -4.20 -13.21 34.95
N ILE A 283 -4.53 -11.97 34.58
CA ILE A 283 -4.94 -11.61 33.22
C ILE A 283 -4.00 -10.58 32.61
N TRP A 284 -3.98 -10.53 31.28
CA TRP A 284 -3.24 -9.53 30.52
C TRP A 284 -4.20 -8.55 29.85
N VAL A 285 -3.88 -7.26 29.93
CA VAL A 285 -4.67 -6.20 29.28
C VAL A 285 -3.82 -5.50 28.23
N TYR A 286 -4.28 -5.58 26.97
CA TYR A 286 -3.73 -4.85 25.84
C TYR A 286 -4.36 -3.45 25.76
N ALA A 287 -3.53 -2.42 25.95
CA ALA A 287 -3.98 -1.06 26.25
C ALA A 287 -3.06 -0.02 25.60
N ASN A 288 -3.61 1.12 25.17
CA ASN A 288 -2.83 2.30 24.84
C ASN A 288 -2.60 3.20 26.08
N ASP A 289 -1.82 4.27 25.96
CA ASP A 289 -1.53 5.21 27.06
C ASP A 289 -2.79 5.80 27.74
N LYS A 290 -3.90 5.97 27.01
CA LYS A 290 -5.19 6.46 27.57
C LYS A 290 -5.88 5.35 28.36
N ASP A 291 -5.93 4.15 27.79
CA ASP A 291 -6.56 2.99 28.44
C ASP A 291 -5.81 2.64 29.76
N LEU A 292 -4.48 2.78 29.79
CA LEU A 292 -3.70 2.61 31.02
C LEU A 292 -4.02 3.65 32.11
N LYS A 293 -4.30 4.90 31.71
CA LYS A 293 -4.72 5.93 32.66
C LYS A 293 -6.09 5.63 33.25
N GLU A 294 -7.00 5.15 32.42
CA GLU A 294 -8.33 4.71 32.85
C GLU A 294 -8.23 3.54 33.84
N LEU A 295 -7.46 2.51 33.51
CA LEU A 295 -7.18 1.38 34.43
C LEU A 295 -6.66 1.85 35.78
N LYS A 296 -5.67 2.76 35.78
CA LYS A 296 -5.07 3.28 37.02
C LYS A 296 -6.04 4.14 37.84
N GLN A 297 -6.88 4.92 37.17
CA GLN A 297 -7.93 5.72 37.84
C GLN A 297 -9.01 4.84 38.48
N SER A 298 -9.25 3.67 37.91
CA SER A 298 -10.14 2.64 38.46
C SER A 298 -9.48 1.76 39.52
N GLY A 299 -8.27 2.10 40.00
CA GLY A 299 -7.62 1.40 41.11
C GLY A 299 -6.89 0.12 40.75
N PHE A 300 -6.70 -0.17 39.45
CA PHE A 300 -5.87 -1.30 39.03
C PHE A 300 -4.38 -0.94 39.09
N ASP A 301 -3.61 -1.83 39.69
CA ASP A 301 -2.16 -1.89 39.58
C ASP A 301 -1.73 -3.15 38.82
N TRP A 302 -0.55 -3.11 38.21
CA TRP A 302 0.00 -4.23 37.44
C TRP A 302 1.45 -4.50 37.82
N ASN A 303 1.83 -5.78 37.85
CA ASN A 303 3.17 -6.20 38.26
C ASN A 303 4.15 -6.31 37.07
N LYS A 304 3.65 -6.50 35.85
CA LYS A 304 4.45 -6.62 34.62
C LYS A 304 3.85 -5.76 33.51
N GLN A 305 4.72 -5.23 32.67
CA GLN A 305 4.33 -4.42 31.52
C GLN A 305 5.31 -4.63 30.35
N PHE A 306 4.77 -5.02 29.21
CA PHE A 306 5.46 -4.96 27.92
C PHE A 306 4.97 -3.75 27.13
N THR A 307 5.85 -3.15 26.32
CA THR A 307 5.54 -1.92 25.58
C THR A 307 6.13 -1.98 24.20
N GLU A 308 5.28 -1.81 23.18
CA GLU A 308 5.64 -1.78 21.78
C GLU A 308 5.29 -0.44 21.13
N LYS A 309 6.00 -0.09 20.06
CA LYS A 309 5.77 1.15 19.30
C LYS A 309 4.55 0.97 18.42
N GLN A 310 3.76 2.04 18.29
CA GLN A 310 2.56 2.06 17.44
C GLN A 310 2.52 3.31 16.58
N PHE A 311 2.41 3.11 15.28
CA PHE A 311 2.21 4.14 14.29
C PHE A 311 1.21 3.65 13.23
N ARG A 312 0.40 4.58 12.70
CA ARG A 312 -0.53 4.25 11.61
C ARG A 312 0.25 4.17 10.29
N ILE A 313 0.87 3.01 10.06
CA ILE A 313 1.74 2.73 8.89
C ILE A 313 1.05 2.96 7.53
N THR A 314 -0.28 2.91 7.46
CA THR A 314 -1.06 3.19 6.24
C THR A 314 -1.19 4.68 5.90
N ARG A 315 -0.81 5.58 6.82
CA ARG A 315 -0.82 7.03 6.66
C ARG A 315 0.54 7.61 7.04
N LEU A 316 1.52 7.37 6.19
CA LEU A 316 2.86 7.93 6.33
C LEU A 316 2.79 9.46 6.32
N GLN A 317 3.59 10.08 7.20
CA GLN A 317 3.70 11.53 7.32
C GLN A 317 5.17 11.94 7.45
N SER A 318 5.51 13.15 7.01
CA SER A 318 6.88 13.67 7.03
C SER A 318 7.50 13.66 8.43
N ARG A 319 6.71 13.95 9.47
CA ARG A 319 7.13 13.89 10.89
C ARG A 319 7.56 12.50 11.33
N PHE A 320 6.98 11.45 10.75
CA PHE A 320 7.40 10.07 11.06
C PHE A 320 8.70 9.72 10.33
N LEU A 321 8.85 10.15 9.08
CA LEU A 321 10.03 9.86 8.26
C LEU A 321 11.29 10.53 8.84
N ASN A 322 11.17 11.73 9.41
CA ASN A 322 12.28 12.41 10.07
C ASN A 322 12.58 11.78 11.45
N PRO A 323 13.76 11.19 11.69
CA PRO A 323 14.10 10.56 12.97
C PRO A 323 14.00 11.50 14.17
N ASN A 324 14.29 12.78 13.98
CA ASN A 324 14.31 13.78 15.06
C ASN A 324 12.90 14.11 15.57
N THR A 325 11.89 14.04 14.69
CA THR A 325 10.49 14.33 15.04
C THR A 325 9.63 13.09 15.19
N ARG A 326 10.15 11.90 14.81
CA ARG A 326 9.41 10.62 14.86
C ARG A 326 8.78 10.34 16.22
N LYS A 327 9.50 10.62 17.31
CA LYS A 327 9.01 10.36 18.69
C LYS A 327 7.73 11.14 19.03
N GLN A 328 7.40 12.21 18.30
CA GLN A 328 6.21 13.04 18.54
C GLN A 328 4.92 12.41 17.98
N VAL A 329 5.05 11.47 17.04
CA VAL A 329 3.90 10.87 16.32
C VAL A 329 3.79 9.36 16.54
N VAL A 330 4.79 8.75 17.18
CA VAL A 330 4.78 7.34 17.55
C VAL A 330 4.13 7.20 18.92
N ASN A 331 3.02 6.50 18.96
CA ASN A 331 2.33 6.12 20.18
C ASN A 331 2.92 4.82 20.74
N LYS A 332 2.44 4.42 21.92
CA LYS A 332 2.79 3.15 22.54
C LYS A 332 1.55 2.28 22.71
N MET A 333 1.74 0.99 22.55
CA MET A 333 0.80 -0.04 22.96
C MET A 333 1.45 -0.87 24.06
N HIS A 334 0.66 -1.22 25.05
CA HIS A 334 1.10 -1.89 26.26
C HIS A 334 0.36 -3.19 26.44
N LEU A 335 1.04 -4.15 27.06
CA LEU A 335 0.45 -5.36 27.57
C LEU A 335 0.80 -5.43 29.06
N VAL A 336 -0.18 -5.20 29.92
CA VAL A 336 -0.01 -5.14 31.38
C VAL A 336 -0.63 -6.35 32.04
N HIS A 337 0.02 -6.86 33.09
CA HIS A 337 -0.44 -8.02 33.84
C HIS A 337 -1.09 -7.59 35.16
N ILE A 338 -2.35 -7.97 35.34
CA ILE A 338 -3.13 -7.72 36.55
C ILE A 338 -3.22 -9.06 37.29
N ASP A 339 -2.66 -9.09 38.50
CA ASP A 339 -2.58 -10.29 39.36
C ASP A 339 -3.93 -10.70 39.96
#